data_AF-A0A1H6U848-F1
#
_entry.id   AF-A0A1H6U848-F1
#
_cell.length_a   1.000
_cell.length_b   1.000
_cell.length_c   1.000
_cell.angle_alpha   90.00
_cell.angle_beta   90.00
_cell.angle_gamma   90.00
#
_symmetry.space_group_name_H-M   'P 1'
#
loop_
_entity.id
_entity.type
_entity.pdbx_description
1 polymer ?
#
loop_
_entity_poly.entity_id
_entity_poly.type
_entity_poly.pdbx_seq_one_letter_code
_entity_poly.pdbx_strand_id
1 'polypeptide(L)'
;MTVQYSQKYENIKNVCLDAEFNTSPICHQILTSGRVPFLPYKRPMTKKGFFKKYEYVYDEYLDIYICPNEKDLHYKTTNREGYRVYESNPEDCEGCPFLSKCTQSKKHVKTIARHVWEADHIRHTGEWHAIYALKRASEKSA
;
A
#
# COMPACT_ATOMS: atom_id res chain seq x y z
N MET A 1 0.37 7.99 25.18
CA MET A 1 -0.13 6.85 26.00
C MET A 1 -0.14 5.54 25.20
N THR A 2 0.93 5.20 24.47
CA THR A 2 0.91 4.05 23.53
C THR A 2 1.97 2.99 23.84
N VAL A 3 2.50 2.98 25.07
CA VAL A 3 3.61 2.11 25.47
C VAL A 3 3.23 1.40 26.77
N GLN A 4 2.29 0.46 26.74
CA GLN A 4 2.05 -0.42 27.90
C GLN A 4 1.63 -1.86 27.55
N TYR A 5 1.04 -2.14 26.37
CA TYR A 5 0.57 -3.50 26.05
C TYR A 5 1.64 -4.46 25.54
N SER A 6 2.70 -3.96 24.88
CA SER A 6 3.74 -4.80 24.28
C SER A 6 4.65 -5.50 25.30
N GLN A 7 4.78 -4.94 26.50
CA GLN A 7 5.56 -5.53 27.60
C GLN A 7 4.83 -6.66 28.32
N LYS A 8 3.50 -6.70 28.25
CA LYS A 8 2.70 -7.70 28.98
C LYS A 8 2.79 -9.10 28.35
N TYR A 9 3.13 -9.20 27.06
CA TYR A 9 3.18 -10.44 26.30
C TYR A 9 4.42 -10.51 25.41
N GLU A 10 5.57 -10.72 26.06
CA GLU A 10 6.89 -10.77 25.42
C GLU A 10 7.06 -12.02 24.52
N ASN A 11 6.34 -13.10 24.82
CA ASN A 11 6.41 -14.37 24.09
C ASN A 11 5.60 -14.39 22.78
N ILE A 12 4.77 -13.37 22.50
CA ILE A 12 3.96 -13.32 21.28
C ILE A 12 4.85 -12.82 20.13
N LYS A 13 5.20 -13.73 19.22
CA LYS A 13 6.01 -13.44 18.03
C LYS A 13 5.19 -13.03 16.80
N ASN A 14 3.95 -13.51 16.72
CA ASN A 14 3.08 -13.37 15.55
C ASN A 14 1.82 -12.59 15.91
N VAL A 15 1.42 -11.64 15.06
CA VAL A 15 0.23 -10.82 15.28
C VAL A 15 -0.70 -10.96 14.08
N CYS A 16 -1.92 -11.45 14.33
CA CYS A 16 -2.99 -11.52 13.34
C CYS A 16 -4.02 -10.43 13.63
N LEU A 17 -4.39 -9.63 12.62
CA LEU A 17 -5.46 -8.64 12.70
C LEU A 17 -6.37 -8.77 11.47
N ASP A 18 -7.54 -8.13 11.56
CA ASP A 18 -8.48 -8.05 10.45
C ASP A 18 -7.97 -7.22 9.28
N ALA A 19 -8.60 -7.40 8.12
CA ALA A 19 -8.18 -6.77 6.85
C ALA A 19 -8.22 -5.25 6.89
N GLU A 20 -9.07 -4.67 7.74
CA GLU A 20 -9.17 -3.23 7.92
C GLU A 20 -7.92 -2.62 8.55
N PHE A 21 -7.22 -3.38 9.40
CA PHE A 21 -5.99 -2.96 10.09
C PHE A 21 -4.72 -3.14 9.25
N ASN A 22 -4.84 -3.66 8.03
CA ASN A 22 -3.72 -3.75 7.09
C ASN A 22 -3.36 -2.36 6.52
N THR A 23 -2.68 -1.56 7.34
CA THR A 23 -2.20 -0.21 7.05
C THR A 23 -0.72 -0.09 7.36
N SER A 24 0.00 0.74 6.60
CA SER A 24 1.46 0.91 6.77
C SER A 24 1.87 1.33 8.19
N PRO A 25 1.16 2.25 8.90
CA PRO A 25 1.46 2.56 10.30
C PRO A 25 1.40 1.36 11.25
N ILE A 26 0.34 0.55 11.15
CA ILE A 26 0.15 -0.61 12.02
C ILE A 26 1.21 -1.68 11.71
N CYS A 27 1.45 -1.96 10.43
CA CYS A 27 2.49 -2.90 10.01
C CYS A 27 3.87 -2.48 10.52
N HIS A 28 4.23 -1.20 10.35
CA HIS A 28 5.48 -0.65 10.85
C HIS A 28 5.60 -0.83 12.37
N GLN A 29 4.55 -0.49 13.13
CA GLN A 29 4.56 -0.66 14.58
C GLN A 29 4.76 -2.12 15.02
N ILE A 30 4.10 -3.08 14.36
CA ILE A 30 4.26 -4.51 14.66
C ILE A 30 5.71 -4.94 14.40
N LEU A 31 6.27 -4.56 13.25
CA LEU A 31 7.64 -4.89 12.86
C LEU A 31 8.68 -4.27 13.80
N THR A 32 8.55 -2.96 14.11
CA THR A 32 9.45 -2.27 15.06
C THR A 32 9.37 -2.88 16.46
N SER A 33 8.26 -3.53 16.82
CA SER A 33 8.13 -4.25 18.09
C SER A 33 8.77 -5.64 18.10
N GLY A 34 9.46 -6.05 17.02
CA GLY A 34 10.10 -7.35 16.87
C GLY A 34 9.12 -8.50 16.56
N ARG A 35 7.92 -8.18 16.05
CA ARG A 35 6.86 -9.15 15.78
C ARG A 35 6.55 -9.22 14.28
N VAL A 36 5.98 -10.35 13.85
CA VAL A 36 5.61 -10.59 12.46
C VAL A 36 4.11 -10.37 12.24
N PRO A 37 3.70 -9.45 11.34
CA PRO A 37 2.30 -9.24 11.01
C PRO A 37 1.77 -10.28 10.01
N PHE A 38 0.73 -11.01 10.37
CA PHE A 38 -0.04 -11.90 9.50
C PHE A 38 -1.41 -11.29 9.22
N LEU A 39 -1.43 -10.31 8.30
CA LEU A 39 -2.62 -9.55 7.95
C LEU A 39 -3.18 -10.02 6.61
N PRO A 40 -4.49 -10.22 6.45
CA PRO A 40 -5.06 -10.65 5.18
C PRO A 40 -4.89 -9.60 4.08
N TYR A 41 -4.88 -10.06 2.82
CA TYR A 41 -4.75 -9.18 1.66
C TYR A 41 -5.89 -8.16 1.57
N LYS A 42 -5.53 -6.88 1.56
CA LYS A 42 -6.47 -5.79 1.28
C LYS A 42 -6.54 -5.57 -0.23
N ARG A 43 -7.73 -5.78 -0.80
CA ARG A 43 -7.95 -5.54 -2.24
C ARG A 43 -7.73 -4.06 -2.56
N PRO A 44 -7.17 -3.73 -3.74
CA PRO A 44 -7.03 -2.34 -4.16
C PRO A 44 -8.42 -1.71 -4.25
N MET A 45 -8.59 -0.54 -3.63
CA MET A 45 -9.88 0.18 -3.59
C MET A 45 -10.11 1.05 -4.84
N THR A 46 -9.30 0.88 -5.88
CA THR A 46 -9.45 1.61 -7.15
C THR A 46 -10.77 1.23 -7.83
N LYS A 47 -11.45 2.21 -8.40
CA LYS A 47 -12.68 2.00 -9.20
C LYS A 47 -12.43 0.99 -10.34
N LYS A 48 -13.44 0.19 -10.66
CA LYS A 48 -13.38 -0.78 -11.77
C LYS A 48 -13.11 -0.03 -13.09
N GLY A 49 -12.18 -0.56 -13.91
CA GLY A 49 -11.80 0.01 -15.20
C GLY A 49 -10.70 1.08 -15.14
N PHE A 50 -10.25 1.46 -13.94
CA PHE A 50 -9.12 2.37 -13.75
C PHE A 50 -7.83 1.62 -13.50
N PHE A 51 -6.71 2.26 -13.84
CA PHE A 51 -5.38 1.75 -13.48
C PHE A 51 -5.23 1.67 -11.97
N LYS A 52 -4.85 0.48 -11.50
CA LYS A 52 -4.58 0.17 -10.10
C LYS A 52 -3.17 0.63 -9.73
N LYS A 53 -2.93 0.83 -8.43
CA LYS A 53 -1.65 1.37 -7.95
C LYS A 53 -0.44 0.52 -8.38
N TYR A 54 -0.57 -0.81 -8.44
CA TYR A 54 0.52 -1.70 -8.85
C TYR A 54 0.89 -1.61 -10.33
N GLU A 55 0.08 -0.94 -11.16
CA GLU A 55 0.39 -0.68 -12.57
C GLU A 55 1.32 0.55 -12.71
N TYR A 56 1.55 1.28 -11.61
CA TYR A 56 2.53 2.35 -11.54
C TYR A 56 3.77 1.81 -10.84
N VAL A 57 4.91 1.96 -11.50
CA VAL A 57 6.20 1.49 -10.98
C VAL A 57 6.79 2.60 -10.12
N TYR A 58 7.22 2.28 -8.91
CA TYR A 58 7.96 3.22 -8.08
C TYR A 58 9.45 3.03 -8.31
N ASP A 59 10.14 4.10 -8.69
CA ASP A 59 11.60 4.14 -8.76
C ASP A 59 12.13 4.74 -7.46
N GLU A 60 12.79 3.90 -6.66
CA GLU A 60 13.37 4.28 -5.37
C GLU A 60 14.59 5.20 -5.50
N TYR A 61 15.32 5.10 -6.62
CA TYR A 61 16.54 5.88 -6.86
C TYR A 61 16.20 7.32 -7.24
N LEU A 62 15.18 7.50 -8.09
CA LEU A 62 14.72 8.81 -8.55
C LEU A 62 13.60 9.42 -7.68
N ASP A 63 13.02 8.65 -6.75
CA ASP A 63 11.83 9.01 -5.97
C ASP A 63 10.67 9.50 -6.86
N ILE A 64 10.35 8.71 -7.89
CA ILE A 64 9.26 8.99 -8.83
C ILE A 64 8.37 7.76 -9.01
N TYR A 65 7.16 8.01 -9.50
CA TYR A 65 6.29 6.96 -10.03
C TYR A 65 6.25 7.04 -11.56
N ILE A 66 6.44 5.91 -12.22
CA ILE A 66 6.31 5.78 -13.68
C ILE A 66 4.93 5.20 -13.98
N CYS A 67 4.16 5.88 -14.83
CA CYS A 67 2.83 5.42 -15.22
C CYS A 67 2.86 4.42 -16.39
N PRO A 68 1.74 3.74 -16.70
CA PRO A 68 1.63 2.81 -17.83
C PRO A 68 1.89 3.44 -19.22
N ASN A 69 1.92 4.77 -19.33
CA ASN A 69 2.24 5.50 -20.55
C ASN A 69 3.68 6.07 -20.53
N GLU A 70 4.55 5.52 -19.67
CA GLU A 70 5.96 5.90 -19.57
C GLU A 70 6.19 7.39 -19.27
N LYS A 71 5.27 7.98 -18.50
CA LYS A 71 5.38 9.34 -17.96
C LYS A 71 5.59 9.32 -16.46
N ASP A 72 6.36 10.30 -15.99
CA ASP A 72 6.76 10.41 -14.59
C ASP A 72 5.73 11.18 -13.76
N LEU A 73 5.61 10.76 -12.51
CA LEU A 73 4.88 11.41 -11.44
C LEU A 73 5.88 11.78 -10.37
N HIS A 74 6.03 13.08 -10.14
CA HIS A 74 7.02 13.62 -9.23
C HIS A 74 6.45 13.83 -7.83
N TYR A 75 7.32 13.71 -6.84
CA TYR A 75 7.00 14.06 -5.46
C TYR A 75 6.53 15.52 -5.36
N LYS A 76 5.41 15.73 -4.69
CA LYS A 76 4.84 17.06 -4.44
C LYS A 76 4.92 17.47 -2.99
N THR A 77 4.44 16.61 -2.09
CA THR A 77 4.37 16.94 -0.66
C THR A 77 4.19 15.68 0.17
N THR A 78 4.47 15.78 1.48
CA THR A 78 4.17 14.75 2.46
C THR A 78 3.14 15.30 3.43
N ASN A 79 2.04 14.59 3.64
CA ASN A 79 1.03 15.00 4.59
C ASN A 79 1.44 14.69 6.04
N ARG A 80 0.72 15.24 7.02
CA ARG A 80 1.00 15.02 8.46
C ARG A 80 0.89 13.55 8.89
N GLU A 81 0.13 12.76 8.13
CA GLU A 81 -0.07 11.33 8.37
C GLU A 81 1.05 10.45 7.79
N GLY A 82 2.05 11.03 7.10
CA GLY A 82 3.18 10.29 6.54
C GLY A 82 2.94 9.73 5.14
N TYR A 83 1.95 10.23 4.40
CA TYR A 83 1.79 9.92 2.98
C TYR A 83 2.52 10.93 2.11
N ARG A 84 3.48 10.44 1.32
CA ARG A 84 4.06 11.13 0.19
C ARG A 84 3.07 11.14 -0.97
N VAL A 85 2.88 12.31 -1.56
CA VAL A 85 1.96 12.56 -2.66
C VAL A 85 2.79 12.82 -3.92
N TYR A 86 2.49 12.06 -4.97
CA TYR A 86 3.12 12.17 -6.28
C TYR A 86 2.08 12.60 -7.30
N GLU A 87 2.44 13.52 -8.19
CA GLU A 87 1.53 14.06 -9.21
C GLU A 87 2.13 14.00 -10.61
N SER A 88 1.28 13.75 -11.60
CA SER A 88 1.63 13.84 -13.01
C SER A 88 1.57 15.28 -13.50
N ASN A 89 2.32 15.58 -14.56
CA ASN A 89 2.22 16.84 -15.28
C ASN A 89 0.86 16.91 -16.04
N PRO A 90 0.03 17.95 -15.84
CA PRO A 90 -1.21 18.15 -16.60
C PRO A 90 -1.03 18.13 -18.11
N GLU A 91 0.04 18.78 -18.62
CA GLU A 91 0.27 18.97 -20.05
C GLU A 91 0.53 17.63 -20.76
N ASP A 92 1.28 16.74 -20.12
CA ASP A 92 1.48 15.37 -20.61
C ASP A 92 0.20 14.53 -20.59
N CYS A 93 -0.74 14.86 -19.70
CA CYS A 93 -1.94 14.07 -19.47
C CYS A 93 -3.15 14.52 -20.30
N GLU A 94 -3.22 15.78 -20.71
CA GLU A 94 -4.34 16.33 -21.50
C GLU A 94 -4.55 15.58 -22.81
N GLY A 95 -3.45 15.24 -23.51
CA GLY A 95 -3.45 14.45 -24.74
C GLY A 95 -3.31 12.93 -24.54
N CYS A 96 -3.33 12.43 -23.31
CA CYS A 96 -3.00 11.03 -23.04
C CYS A 96 -4.13 10.08 -23.51
N PRO A 97 -3.82 9.04 -24.32
CA PRO A 97 -4.83 8.09 -24.81
C PRO A 97 -5.49 7.28 -23.68
N PHE A 98 -4.83 7.19 -22.53
CA PHE A 98 -5.33 6.46 -21.37
C PHE A 98 -5.97 7.36 -20.29
N LEU A 99 -6.16 8.65 -20.57
CA LEU A 99 -6.69 9.61 -19.60
C LEU A 99 -7.98 9.11 -18.92
N SER A 100 -8.92 8.57 -19.71
CA SER A 100 -10.20 8.03 -19.23
C SER A 100 -10.08 6.85 -18.25
N LYS A 101 -8.98 6.08 -18.33
CA LYS A 101 -8.64 4.97 -17.43
C LYS A 101 -7.70 5.39 -16.29
N CYS A 102 -7.09 6.58 -16.39
CA CYS A 102 -6.08 7.05 -15.45
C CYS A 102 -6.66 7.94 -14.34
N THR A 103 -7.37 9.01 -14.73
CA THR A 103 -7.91 10.03 -13.83
C THR A 103 -9.17 10.68 -14.41
N GLN A 104 -10.11 11.07 -13.54
CA GLN A 104 -11.28 11.88 -13.90
C GLN A 104 -11.14 13.33 -13.42
N SER A 105 -9.92 13.74 -13.02
CA SER A 105 -9.66 15.10 -12.58
C SER A 105 -9.89 16.09 -13.72
N LYS A 106 -10.58 17.20 -13.43
CA LYS A 106 -10.75 18.31 -14.38
C LYS A 106 -9.43 18.96 -14.80
N LYS A 107 -8.37 18.78 -13.98
CA LYS A 107 -7.03 19.31 -14.24
C LYS A 107 -6.14 18.30 -14.99
N HIS A 108 -6.68 17.14 -15.38
CA HIS A 108 -5.91 16.05 -16.00
C HIS A 108 -4.73 15.52 -15.16
N VAL A 109 -4.70 15.80 -13.86
CA VAL A 109 -3.65 15.32 -12.95
C VAL A 109 -4.01 13.96 -12.37
N LYS A 110 -3.05 13.02 -12.43
CA LYS A 110 -3.05 11.79 -11.64
C LYS A 110 -2.30 12.03 -10.34
N THR A 111 -2.88 11.59 -9.23
CA THR A 111 -2.25 11.64 -7.91
C THR A 111 -2.09 10.24 -7.36
N ILE A 112 -0.91 9.95 -6.82
CA ILE A 112 -0.60 8.69 -6.10
C ILE A 112 -0.12 9.05 -4.70
N ALA A 113 -0.70 8.39 -3.70
CA ALA A 113 -0.24 8.47 -2.32
C ALA A 113 0.54 7.21 -1.95
N ARG A 114 1.74 7.37 -1.42
CA ARG A 114 2.59 6.30 -0.87
C ARG A 114 2.90 6.62 0.58
N HIS A 115 2.68 5.67 1.48
CA HIS A 115 3.07 5.88 2.87
C HIS A 115 4.60 5.79 3.02
N VAL A 116 5.21 6.59 3.90
CA VAL A 116 6.68 6.55 4.14
C VAL A 116 7.20 5.18 4.59
N TRP A 117 6.33 4.39 5.21
CA TRP A 117 6.60 3.01 5.66
C TRP A 117 5.95 1.95 4.77
N GLU A 118 5.54 2.31 3.55
CA GLU A 118 5.00 1.34 2.61
C GLU A 118 6.14 0.43 2.09
N ALA A 119 6.17 -0.80 2.59
CA ALA A 119 7.07 -1.86 2.16
C ALA A 119 6.28 -2.97 1.45
N ASP A 120 6.72 -3.40 0.27
CA ASP A 120 6.05 -4.44 -0.52
C ASP A 120 6.45 -5.88 -0.11
N HIS A 121 7.42 -6.01 0.79
CA HIS A 121 8.25 -7.23 0.87
C HIS A 121 7.66 -8.39 1.69
N ILE A 122 6.68 -8.15 2.58
CA ILE A 122 6.19 -9.21 3.50
C ILE A 122 5.22 -10.18 2.80
N ARG A 123 4.65 -9.79 1.65
CA ARG A 123 3.52 -10.49 1.01
C ARG A 123 3.90 -11.76 0.25
N HIS A 124 5.19 -11.99 0.00
CA HIS A 124 5.66 -13.05 -0.89
C HIS A 124 6.48 -14.14 -0.19
N THR A 125 6.42 -14.23 1.15
CA THR A 125 7.10 -15.30 1.88
C THR A 125 6.28 -16.59 1.85
N GLY A 126 6.94 -17.75 1.76
CA GLY A 126 6.28 -19.05 1.76
C GLY A 126 5.45 -19.31 3.03
N GLU A 127 5.90 -18.78 4.18
CA GLU A 127 5.20 -18.86 5.46
C GLU A 127 3.84 -18.17 5.43
N TRP A 128 3.74 -17.04 4.73
CA TRP A 128 2.50 -16.28 4.60
C TRP A 128 1.45 -17.06 3.80
N HIS A 129 1.86 -17.76 2.73
CA HIS A 129 0.98 -18.61 1.94
C HIS A 129 0.38 -19.76 2.75
N ALA A 130 1.19 -20.40 3.60
CA ALA A 130 0.73 -21.48 4.47
C ALA A 130 -0.33 -21.00 5.47
N ILE A 131 -0.08 -19.86 6.13
CA ILE A 131 -1.00 -19.28 7.12
C ILE A 131 -2.29 -18.78 6.45
N TYR A 132 -2.20 -18.18 5.26
CA TYR A 132 -3.37 -17.75 4.50
C TYR A 132 -4.26 -18.93 4.08
N ALA A 133 -3.65 -20.07 3.70
CA ALA A 133 -4.38 -21.29 3.38
C ALA A 133 -5.15 -21.84 4.59
N LEU A 134 -4.52 -21.86 5.78
CA LEU A 134 -5.16 -22.27 7.03
C LEU A 134 -6.35 -21.39 7.39
N LYS A 135 -6.21 -20.06 7.27
CA LYS A 135 -7.31 -19.11 7.51
C LYS A 135 -8.50 -19.37 6.56
N ARG A 136 -8.21 -19.57 5.27
CA ARG A 136 -9.25 -19.85 4.27
C ARG A 136 -9.97 -21.18 4.54
N ALA A 137 -9.29 -22.15 5.16
CA ALA A 137 -9.91 -23.40 5.59
C ALA A 137 -10.84 -23.17 6.80
N SER A 138 -10.39 -22.42 7.82
CA SER A 138 -11.22 -22.12 9.00
C SER A 138 -12.48 -21.31 8.68
N GLU A 139 -12.41 -20.37 7.72
CA GLU A 139 -13.57 -19.58 7.28
C GLU A 139 -14.62 -20.40 6.50
N LYS A 140 -14.26 -21.59 5.98
CA LYS A 140 -15.18 -22.49 5.27
C LYS A 140 -15.82 -23.55 6.17
N SER A 141 -15.28 -23.71 7.38
CA SER A 141 -15.73 -24.70 8.37
C SER A 141 -16.66 -24.10 9.43
N ALA A 142 -16.87 -22.79 9.38
CA ALA A 142 -17.83 -22.03 10.19
C ALA A 142 -19.03 -21.63 9.33
#